data_AF-A0A7Y5GRF4-F1
#
_entry.id   AF-A0A7Y5GRF4-F1
#
_cell.length_a   1.000
_cell.length_b   1.000
_cell.length_c   1.000
_cell.angle_alpha   90.00
_cell.angle_beta   90.00
_cell.angle_gamma   90.00
#
_symmetry.space_group_name_H-M   'P 1'
#
loop_
_entity.id
_entity.type
_entity.pdbx_description
1 polymer ?
#
loop_
_entity_poly.entity_id
_entity_poly.type
_entity_poly.pdbx_seq_one_letter_code
_entity_poly.pdbx_strand_id
1 'polypeptide(L)'
;MNWINMIKEEIKNLDLSSKGLKKFGITMAVVSGLITLWLYFFHPDYIIFSGGLTLLFALLAFIVPTSLKTFYLLWMALAFILGFIMTRVILTVLFYIILTPTGLFLRLTGKDLLKLKVNGGEVSYWEKRSGAKKTKSDYEKQF
;
A
#
# COMPACT_ATOMS: atom_id res chain seq x y z
N MET A 1 -6.07 -6.70 -17.81
CA MET A 1 -5.77 -6.99 -16.39
C MET A 1 -7.10 -7.10 -15.64
N ASN A 2 -7.64 -8.31 -15.49
CA ASN A 2 -8.96 -8.50 -14.87
C ASN A 2 -8.82 -8.49 -13.34
N TRP A 3 -8.69 -7.29 -12.76
CA TRP A 3 -8.57 -7.05 -11.31
C TRP A 3 -9.72 -7.70 -10.49
N ILE A 4 -10.89 -7.89 -11.11
CA ILE A 4 -12.01 -8.64 -10.54
C ILE A 4 -11.62 -10.10 -10.26
N ASN A 5 -10.84 -10.73 -11.14
CA ASN A 5 -10.39 -12.12 -10.95
C ASN A 5 -9.37 -12.20 -9.82
N MET A 6 -8.48 -11.21 -9.70
CA MET A 6 -7.52 -11.12 -8.60
C MET A 6 -8.23 -11.01 -7.24
N ILE A 7 -9.23 -10.13 -7.12
CA ILE A 7 -10.03 -10.01 -5.89
C ILE A 7 -10.77 -11.32 -5.58
N LYS A 8 -11.33 -11.98 -6.60
CA LYS A 8 -12.00 -13.28 -6.42
C LYS A 8 -11.04 -14.37 -5.93
N GLU A 9 -9.80 -14.41 -6.45
CA GLU A 9 -8.77 -15.35 -5.99
C GLU A 9 -8.36 -15.06 -4.54
N GLU A 10 -8.15 -13.79 -4.18
CA GLU A 10 -7.84 -13.43 -2.80
C GLU A 10 -8.98 -13.81 -1.85
N ILE A 11 -10.24 -13.54 -2.21
CA ILE A 11 -11.41 -13.94 -1.42
C ILE A 11 -11.48 -15.47 -1.26
N LYS A 12 -11.16 -16.22 -2.31
CA LYS A 12 -11.14 -17.70 -2.28
C LYS A 12 -10.06 -18.24 -1.34
N ASN A 13 -8.93 -17.53 -1.24
CA ASN A 13 -7.80 -17.89 -0.38
C ASN A 13 -7.94 -17.40 1.07
N LEU A 14 -9.01 -16.69 1.42
CA LEU A 14 -9.26 -16.24 2.79
C LEU A 14 -9.45 -17.43 3.73
N ASP A 15 -8.82 -17.37 4.91
CA ASP A 15 -9.06 -18.33 5.97
C ASP A 15 -10.45 -18.11 6.61
N LEU A 16 -11.44 -18.82 6.07
CA LEU A 16 -12.81 -18.87 6.58
C LEU A 16 -12.98 -19.84 7.76
N SER A 17 -11.87 -20.35 8.33
CA SER A 17 -11.91 -21.17 9.55
C SER A 17 -12.48 -20.38 10.73
N SER A 18 -13.16 -21.09 11.64
CA SER A 18 -13.65 -20.51 12.90
C SER A 18 -12.57 -19.73 13.66
N LYS A 19 -11.29 -20.17 13.57
CA LYS A 19 -10.15 -19.45 14.18
C LYS A 19 -9.90 -18.09 13.51
N GLY A 20 -9.97 -18.00 12.19
CA GLY A 20 -9.79 -16.76 11.42
C GLY A 20 -10.88 -15.75 11.73
N LEU A 21 -12.15 -16.18 11.73
CA LEU A 21 -13.28 -15.32 12.08
C LEU A 21 -13.22 -14.81 13.53
N LYS A 22 -12.79 -15.66 14.48
CA LYS A 22 -12.59 -15.24 15.87
C LYS A 22 -11.50 -14.19 16.00
N LYS A 23 -10.36 -14.36 15.32
CA LYS A 23 -9.29 -13.33 15.31
C LYS A 23 -9.80 -12.00 14.78
N PHE A 24 -10.54 -12.02 13.67
CA PHE A 24 -11.15 -10.81 13.11
C PHE A 24 -12.11 -10.12 14.09
N GLY A 25 -13.01 -10.89 14.72
CA GLY A 25 -13.93 -10.38 15.74
C GLY A 25 -13.21 -9.74 16.92
N ILE A 26 -12.14 -10.40 17.43
CA ILE A 26 -11.30 -9.85 18.50
C ILE A 26 -10.62 -8.56 18.06
N THR A 27 -10.03 -8.50 16.86
CA THR A 27 -9.38 -7.27 16.38
C THR A 27 -10.37 -6.11 16.27
N MET A 28 -11.58 -6.36 15.79
CA MET A 28 -12.63 -5.33 15.72
C MET A 28 -13.10 -4.89 17.11
N ALA A 29 -13.23 -5.82 18.06
CA ALA A 29 -13.57 -5.50 19.44
C ALA A 29 -12.49 -4.64 20.12
N VAL A 30 -11.21 -4.94 19.90
CA VAL A 30 -10.10 -4.14 20.44
C VAL A 30 -10.07 -2.74 19.82
N VAL A 31 -10.18 -2.63 18.50
CA VAL A 31 -10.17 -1.32 17.81
C VAL A 31 -11.35 -0.47 18.25
N SER A 32 -12.57 -1.04 18.28
CA SER A 32 -13.75 -0.30 18.76
C SER A 32 -13.65 0.06 20.25
N GLY A 33 -13.06 -0.80 21.08
CA GLY A 33 -12.80 -0.51 22.50
C GLY A 33 -11.83 0.66 22.68
N LEU A 34 -10.75 0.73 21.91
CA LEU A 34 -9.81 1.85 21.93
C LEU A 34 -10.48 3.16 21.48
N ILE A 35 -11.32 3.10 20.44
CA ILE A 35 -12.08 4.27 19.97
C ILE A 35 -13.06 4.74 21.06
N THR A 36 -13.78 3.83 21.72
CA THR A 36 -14.68 4.16 22.83
C THR A 36 -13.92 4.78 24.00
N LEU A 37 -12.74 4.25 24.34
CA LEU A 37 -11.89 4.79 25.40
C LEU A 37 -11.36 6.19 25.02
N TRP A 38 -10.98 6.41 23.77
CA TRP A 38 -10.60 7.74 23.28
C TRP A 38 -11.77 8.72 23.38
N LEU A 39 -12.96 8.34 22.90
CA LEU A 39 -14.15 9.19 22.94
C LEU A 39 -14.59 9.50 24.37
N TYR A 40 -14.39 8.57 25.30
CA TYR A 40 -14.65 8.78 26.73
C TYR A 40 -13.92 10.01 27.29
N PHE A 41 -12.68 10.25 26.85
CA PHE A 41 -11.89 11.39 27.33
C PHE A 41 -12.23 12.73 26.66
N PHE A 42 -12.76 12.72 25.43
CA PHE A 42 -13.00 13.96 24.67
C PHE A 42 -14.47 14.39 24.59
N HIS A 43 -15.42 13.45 24.52
CA HIS A 43 -16.85 13.73 24.36
C HIS A 43 -17.73 12.68 25.05
N PRO A 44 -18.11 12.90 26.32
CA PRO A 44 -18.83 11.89 27.10
C PRO A 44 -20.25 11.59 26.59
N ASP A 45 -20.87 12.50 25.83
CA ASP A 45 -22.24 12.35 25.34
C ASP A 45 -22.42 11.20 24.32
N TYR A 46 -21.35 10.74 23.67
CA TYR A 46 -21.38 9.67 22.67
C TYR A 46 -21.02 8.28 23.22
N ILE A 47 -20.69 8.17 24.52
CA ILE A 47 -20.24 6.92 25.17
C ILE A 47 -21.30 5.81 25.05
N ILE A 48 -22.59 6.14 25.16
CA ILE A 48 -23.67 5.14 25.11
C ILE A 48 -23.76 4.51 23.72
N PHE A 49 -23.57 5.30 22.66
CA PHE A 49 -23.63 4.82 21.28
C PHE A 49 -22.36 4.04 20.89
N SER A 50 -21.17 4.53 21.27
CA SER A 50 -19.91 3.84 20.98
C SER A 50 -19.73 2.58 21.84
N GLY A 51 -20.10 2.63 23.11
CA GLY A 51 -20.07 1.49 24.03
C GLY A 51 -21.06 0.39 23.65
N GLY A 52 -22.27 0.76 23.20
CA GLY A 52 -23.23 -0.18 22.63
C GLY A 52 -22.67 -0.90 21.40
N LEU A 53 -21.98 -0.17 20.52
CA LEU A 53 -21.34 -0.75 19.33
C LEU A 53 -20.18 -1.69 19.70
N THR A 54 -19.34 -1.33 20.68
CA THR A 54 -18.27 -2.20 21.20
C THR A 54 -18.84 -3.48 21.80
N LEU A 55 -19.90 -3.39 22.60
CA LEU A 55 -20.53 -4.53 23.25
C LEU A 55 -21.25 -5.42 22.22
N LEU A 56 -21.89 -4.83 21.20
CA LEU A 56 -22.50 -5.55 20.09
C LEU A 56 -21.44 -6.32 19.28
N PHE A 57 -20.30 -5.69 18.95
CA PHE A 57 -19.21 -6.37 18.25
C PHE A 57 -18.53 -7.44 19.10
N ALA A 58 -18.35 -7.22 20.40
CA ALA A 58 -17.81 -8.21 21.32
C ALA A 58 -18.74 -9.43 21.46
N LEU A 59 -20.06 -9.21 21.56
CA LEU A 59 -21.06 -10.27 21.60
C LEU A 59 -21.15 -11.01 20.26
N LEU A 60 -21.13 -10.29 19.14
CA LEU A 60 -21.13 -10.89 17.79
C LEU A 60 -19.87 -11.73 17.54
N ALA A 61 -18.71 -11.30 18.05
CA ALA A 61 -17.47 -12.07 17.99
C ALA A 61 -17.55 -13.39 18.77
N PHE A 62 -18.39 -13.45 19.81
CA PHE A 62 -18.49 -14.62 20.69
C PHE A 62 -19.64 -15.58 20.34
N ILE A 63 -20.78 -15.06 19.84
CA ILE A 63 -22.05 -15.81 19.82
C ILE A 63 -22.46 -16.32 18.42
N VAL A 64 -22.07 -15.67 17.31
CA VAL A 64 -22.59 -16.06 15.98
C VAL A 64 -21.50 -16.12 14.89
N PRO A 65 -20.93 -17.30 14.59
CA PRO A 65 -19.93 -17.45 13.54
C PRO A 65 -20.50 -17.30 12.11
N THR A 66 -21.80 -17.50 11.90
CA THR A 66 -22.40 -17.55 10.55
C THR A 66 -22.65 -16.16 9.95
N SER A 67 -23.16 -15.20 10.74
CA SER A 67 -23.37 -13.82 10.29
C SER A 67 -22.05 -13.06 10.15
N LEU A 68 -21.08 -13.35 11.03
CA LEU A 68 -19.73 -12.79 10.96
C LEU A 68 -19.01 -13.18 9.67
N LYS A 69 -19.31 -14.34 9.09
CA LYS A 69 -18.70 -14.81 7.84
C LYS A 69 -19.02 -13.90 6.66
N THR A 70 -20.30 -13.56 6.47
CA THR A 70 -20.74 -12.68 5.37
C THR A 70 -20.18 -11.28 5.55
N PHE A 71 -20.19 -10.77 6.78
CA PHE A 71 -19.61 -9.47 7.10
C PHE A 71 -18.09 -9.44 6.85
N TYR A 72 -17.36 -10.46 7.30
CA TYR A 72 -15.92 -10.60 7.05
C TYR A 72 -15.59 -10.62 5.56
N LEU A 73 -16.34 -11.38 4.75
CA LEU A 73 -16.18 -11.44 3.30
C LEU A 73 -16.37 -10.07 2.63
N LEU A 74 -17.44 -9.35 3.00
CA LEU A 74 -17.70 -7.99 2.48
C LEU A 74 -16.62 -7.00 2.91
N TRP A 75 -16.20 -7.06 4.17
CA TRP A 75 -15.16 -6.19 4.71
C TRP A 75 -13.81 -6.42 4.02
N MET A 76 -13.41 -7.68 3.84
CA MET A 76 -12.18 -8.04 3.15
C MET A 76 -12.23 -7.64 1.67
N ALA A 77 -13.36 -7.82 0.99
CA ALA A 77 -13.53 -7.36 -0.39
C ALA A 77 -13.31 -5.85 -0.51
N LEU A 78 -13.87 -5.06 0.41
CA LEU A 78 -13.61 -3.62 0.50
C LEU A 78 -12.14 -3.31 0.74
N ALA A 79 -11.49 -4.02 1.67
CA ALA A 79 -10.07 -3.84 1.97
C ALA A 79 -9.19 -4.09 0.74
N PHE A 80 -9.48 -5.13 -0.06
CA PHE A 80 -8.74 -5.42 -1.30
C PHE A 80 -8.93 -4.34 -2.37
N ILE A 81 -10.16 -3.87 -2.57
CA ILE A 81 -10.44 -2.76 -3.50
C ILE A 81 -9.67 -1.51 -3.06
N LEU A 82 -9.70 -1.21 -1.76
CA LEU A 82 -9.01 -0.06 -1.20
C LEU A 82 -7.49 -0.20 -1.37
N GLY A 83 -6.90 -1.36 -1.08
CA GLY A 83 -5.47 -1.61 -1.29
C GLY A 83 -5.04 -1.42 -2.74
N PHE A 84 -5.86 -1.89 -3.69
CA PHE A 84 -5.63 -1.72 -5.11
C PHE A 84 -5.65 -0.25 -5.56
N ILE A 85 -6.53 0.56 -4.97
CA ILE A 85 -6.60 2.01 -5.20
C ILE A 85 -5.42 2.70 -4.51
N MET A 86 -5.14 2.37 -3.26
CA MET A 86 -4.10 3.00 -2.44
C MET A 86 -2.72 2.84 -3.05
N THR A 87 -2.35 1.67 -3.59
CA THR A 87 -1.01 1.54 -4.19
C THR A 87 -0.86 2.42 -5.44
N ARG A 88 -1.93 2.64 -6.20
CA ARG A 88 -1.97 3.62 -7.29
C ARG A 88 -1.83 5.04 -6.78
N VAL A 89 -2.63 5.40 -5.78
CA VAL A 89 -2.61 6.75 -5.19
C VAL A 89 -1.21 7.06 -4.66
N ILE A 90 -0.59 6.15 -3.90
CA ILE A 90 0.76 6.31 -3.37
C ILE A 90 1.76 6.51 -4.51
N LEU A 91 1.70 5.68 -5.56
CA LEU A 91 2.61 5.78 -6.69
C LEU A 91 2.42 7.11 -7.45
N THR A 92 1.18 7.52 -7.68
CA THR A 92 0.85 8.79 -8.32
C THR A 92 1.36 9.97 -7.49
N VAL A 93 1.08 9.98 -6.19
CA VAL A 93 1.55 11.01 -5.26
C VAL A 93 3.07 11.07 -5.24
N LEU A 94 3.76 9.94 -5.12
CA LEU A 94 5.22 9.87 -5.15
C LEU A 94 5.78 10.43 -6.46
N PHE A 95 5.19 10.06 -7.59
CA PHE A 95 5.64 10.55 -8.89
C PHE A 95 5.46 12.06 -9.03
N TYR A 96 4.30 12.60 -8.64
CA TYR A 96 4.01 14.03 -8.83
C TYR A 96 4.61 14.94 -7.76
N ILE A 97 4.75 14.47 -6.52
CA ILE A 97 5.26 15.29 -5.41
C ILE A 97 6.78 15.16 -5.26
N ILE A 98 7.36 13.99 -5.59
CA ILE A 98 8.80 13.76 -5.39
C ILE A 98 9.52 13.77 -6.73
N LEU A 99 9.18 12.85 -7.64
CA LEU A 99 9.96 12.65 -8.86
C LEU A 99 9.82 13.82 -9.85
N THR A 100 8.61 14.31 -10.07
CA THR A 100 8.31 15.38 -11.02
C THR A 100 9.00 16.70 -10.66
N PRO A 101 8.88 17.23 -9.44
CA PRO A 101 9.60 18.46 -9.09
C PRO A 101 11.11 18.25 -9.06
N THR A 102 11.61 17.07 -8.69
CA THR A 102 13.04 16.76 -8.78
C THR A 102 13.54 16.84 -10.23
N GLY A 103 12.81 16.24 -11.18
CA GLY A 103 13.13 16.33 -12.61
C GLY A 103 12.99 17.74 -13.16
N LEU A 104 11.97 18.49 -12.73
CA LEU A 104 11.79 19.88 -13.12
C LEU A 104 12.92 20.76 -12.59
N PHE A 105 13.33 20.57 -11.33
CA PHE A 105 14.45 21.27 -10.71
C PHE A 105 15.77 21.02 -11.46
N LEU A 106 16.04 19.76 -11.85
CA LEU A 106 17.21 19.42 -12.67
C LEU A 106 17.17 20.11 -14.04
N ARG A 107 15.99 20.15 -14.69
CA ARG A 107 15.79 20.87 -15.96
C ARG A 107 16.01 22.37 -15.82
N LEU A 108 15.46 22.99 -14.77
CA LEU A 108 15.64 24.43 -14.48
C LEU A 108 17.10 24.77 -14.17
N THR A 109 17.83 23.88 -13.50
CA THR A 109 19.27 24.03 -13.23
C THR A 109 20.12 23.78 -14.48
N GLY A 110 19.52 23.43 -15.62
CA GLY A 110 20.22 23.15 -16.88
C GLY A 110 21.09 21.90 -16.86
N LYS A 111 20.98 21.06 -15.82
CA LYS A 111 21.78 19.84 -15.67
C LYS A 111 21.16 18.73 -16.52
N ASP A 112 21.79 18.45 -17.65
CA ASP A 112 21.47 17.27 -18.45
C ASP A 112 22.28 16.06 -17.97
N LEU A 113 21.78 15.39 -16.91
CA LEU A 113 22.43 14.20 -16.35
C LEU A 113 22.48 13.03 -17.32
N LEU A 114 21.50 12.95 -18.23
CA LEU A 114 21.37 11.86 -19.18
C LEU A 114 21.92 12.22 -20.57
N LYS A 115 22.45 13.44 -20.75
CA LYS A 115 22.97 13.97 -22.03
C LYS A 115 22.01 13.72 -23.20
N LEU A 116 20.72 13.94 -22.96
CA LEU A 116 19.65 13.62 -23.92
C LEU A 116 19.49 14.70 -25.01
N LYS A 117 20.13 15.85 -24.87
CA LYS A 117 20.12 16.89 -25.90
C LYS A 117 20.86 16.42 -27.16
N VAL A 118 20.12 16.35 -28.27
CA VAL A 118 20.66 16.04 -29.61
C VAL A 118 21.33 17.30 -30.16
N ASN A 119 22.67 17.35 -30.10
CA ASN A 119 23.48 18.39 -30.72
C ASN A 119 23.74 18.05 -32.20
N GLY A 120 23.10 18.78 -33.12
CA GLY A 120 23.24 18.56 -34.57
C GLY A 120 24.64 18.76 -35.16
N GLY A 121 25.62 19.22 -34.38
CA GLY A 121 27.01 19.41 -34.80
C GLY A 121 27.97 18.29 -34.40
N GLU A 122 27.52 17.26 -33.67
CA GLU A 122 28.41 16.21 -33.19
C GLU A 122 28.47 15.01 -34.15
N VAL A 123 29.71 14.58 -34.47
CA VAL A 123 30.00 13.45 -35.35
C VAL A 123 29.58 12.12 -34.71
N SER A 124 29.49 12.06 -33.37
CA SER A 124 29.20 10.84 -32.63
C SER A 124 28.82 11.15 -31.17
N TYR A 125 27.71 10.57 -30.68
CA TYR A 125 27.27 10.65 -29.28
C TYR A 125 27.93 9.61 -28.36
N TRP A 126 28.95 8.89 -28.85
CA TRP A 126 29.62 7.87 -28.06
C TRP A 126 30.49 8.50 -26.97
N GLU A 127 30.08 8.34 -25.72
CA GLU A 127 30.90 8.70 -24.57
C GLU A 127 32.03 7.70 -24.39
N LYS A 128 33.29 8.15 -24.54
CA LYS A 128 34.44 7.33 -24.13
C LYS A 128 34.39 7.13 -22.62
N ARG A 129 34.13 5.89 -22.19
CA ARG A 129 34.24 5.51 -20.78
C ARG A 129 35.68 5.79 -20.32
N SER A 130 35.84 6.69 -19.34
CA SER A 130 37.09 6.86 -18.61
C SER A 130 37.26 5.70 -17.64
N GLY A 131 37.49 4.50 -18.16
CA GLY A 131 37.88 3.34 -17.37
C GLY A 131 39.39 3.35 -17.16
N ALA A 132 39.82 3.03 -15.94
CA ALA A 132 41.21 2.61 -15.71
C ALA A 132 41.60 1.51 -16.72
N LYS A 133 42.88 1.47 -17.10
CA LYS A 133 43.41 0.51 -18.07
C LYS A 133 42.98 -0.90 -17.65
N LYS A 134 42.09 -1.54 -18.43
CA LYS A 134 41.55 -2.85 -18.07
C LYS A 134 42.67 -3.87 -17.99
N THR A 135 42.71 -4.59 -16.87
CA THR A 135 43.65 -5.67 -16.59
C THR A 135 43.01 -7.00 -16.95
N LYS A 136 43.82 -8.03 -17.24
CA LYS A 136 43.32 -9.35 -17.65
C LYS A 136 42.34 -9.95 -16.63
N SER A 137 42.58 -9.72 -15.33
CA SER A 137 41.69 -10.18 -14.24
C SER A 137 40.29 -9.57 -14.28
N ASP A 138 40.12 -8.39 -14.86
CA ASP A 138 38.81 -7.71 -14.94
C ASP A 138 37.88 -8.39 -15.95
N TYR A 139 38.45 -9.22 -16.84
CA TYR A 139 37.69 -10.05 -17.78
C TYR A 139 37.33 -11.41 -17.17
N GLU A 140 37.97 -11.83 -16.08
CA GLU A 140 37.68 -13.08 -15.39
C GLU A 140 36.53 -12.93 -14.36
N LYS A 141 36.23 -11.69 -13.95
CA LYS A 141 35.15 -11.35 -13.00
C LYS A 141 34.13 -10.39 -13.62
N GLN A 142 33.47 -10.85 -14.68
CA GLN A 142 32.47 -10.06 -15.40
C GLN A 142 31.07 -10.07 -14.79
N PHE A 143 30.79 -10.99 -13.86
CA PHE A 143 29.47 -11.19 -13.24
C PHE A 143 29.57 -11.07 -11.73
#